data_AF-A0A423UF83-F1
#
_entry.id   AF-A0A423UF83-F1
#
_cell.length_a   1.000
_cell.length_b   1.000
_cell.length_c   1.000
_cell.angle_alpha   90.00
_cell.angle_beta   90.00
_cell.angle_gamma   90.00
#
_symmetry.space_group_name_H-M   'P 1'
#
loop_
_entity.id
_entity.type
_entity.pdbx_description
1 polymer ?
#
loop_
_entity_poly.entity_id
_entity_poly.type
_entity_poly.pdbx_seq_one_letter_code
_entity_poly.pdbx_strand_id
1 'polypeptide(L)'
;MNDFDMSDQDLEQMYQEVILDASRHPHGRTSLTPDAAEAGAATGTSTVLASHASCSAGRSHQFNPTCGDEVTVHVEVGHEEPRRIERLVWDGQGCSISQASLSMMTDMVNGQTVDDATASFAVFRRLMQSRGAGLDDDKDNDILGDAKAFQGVSRYPMRIKCALLGWEGLKDSLAKALAQDGATMGGSNDAGRGKTPPDNAAGATDNQTSDNQVTDNAASDSEA
;
A
#
# COMPACT_ATOMS: atom_id res chain seq x y z
N MET A 1 -1.42 -13.86 51.35
CA MET A 1 -1.74 -14.11 49.94
C MET A 1 -0.64 -13.45 49.15
N ASN A 2 -0.02 -14.16 48.20
CA ASN A 2 0.83 -13.50 47.23
C ASN A 2 -0.06 -13.22 46.03
N ASP A 3 -0.19 -11.97 45.64
CA ASP A 3 -0.77 -11.64 44.34
C ASP A 3 0.16 -12.20 43.25
N PHE A 4 -0.42 -12.88 42.27
CA PHE A 4 0.25 -13.24 41.03
C PHE A 4 0.20 -12.02 40.09
N ASP A 5 0.84 -10.94 40.53
CA ASP A 5 1.18 -9.83 39.66
C ASP A 5 2.34 -10.32 38.77
N MET A 6 2.02 -10.62 37.50
CA MET A 6 3.03 -11.03 36.52
C MET A 6 3.95 -9.83 36.29
N SER A 7 5.26 -10.00 36.46
CA SER A 7 6.15 -8.85 36.36
C SER A 7 6.19 -8.32 34.92
N ASP A 8 6.52 -7.04 34.76
CA ASP A 8 6.78 -6.44 33.44
C ASP A 8 7.74 -7.29 32.60
N GLN A 9 8.68 -8.01 33.23
CA GLN A 9 9.64 -8.88 32.57
C GLN A 9 9.02 -10.18 32.07
N ASP A 10 8.09 -10.78 32.82
CA ASP A 10 7.34 -11.97 32.38
C ASP A 10 6.43 -11.62 31.19
N LEU A 11 5.78 -10.44 31.25
CA LEU A 11 4.95 -9.91 30.17
C LEU A 11 5.77 -9.55 28.92
N GLU A 12 6.89 -8.85 29.08
CA GLU A 12 7.81 -8.58 27.95
C GLU A 12 8.41 -9.87 27.37
N GLN A 13 8.62 -10.93 28.17
CA GLN A 13 9.08 -12.22 27.67
C GLN A 13 7.98 -12.97 26.89
N MET A 14 6.74 -12.98 27.38
CA MET A 14 5.58 -13.54 26.65
C MET A 14 5.40 -12.85 25.29
N TYR A 15 5.42 -11.52 25.24
CA TYR A 15 5.29 -10.78 23.99
C TYR A 15 6.49 -11.01 23.03
N GLN A 16 7.69 -11.28 23.54
CA GLN A 16 8.82 -11.70 22.71
C GLN A 16 8.59 -13.07 22.06
N GLU A 17 8.02 -14.05 22.77
CA GLU A 17 7.69 -15.35 22.17
C GLU A 17 6.62 -15.23 21.08
N VAL A 18 5.59 -14.40 21.29
CA VAL A 18 4.54 -14.12 20.28
C VAL A 18 5.12 -13.51 19.00
N ILE A 19 6.05 -12.55 19.09
CA ILE A 19 6.76 -12.01 17.92
C ILE A 19 7.67 -13.06 17.28
N LEU A 20 8.35 -13.89 18.07
CA LEU A 20 9.26 -14.91 17.53
C LEU A 20 8.49 -16.02 16.79
N ASP A 21 7.34 -16.46 17.28
CA ASP A 21 6.53 -17.48 16.62
C ASP A 21 5.93 -16.98 15.31
N ALA A 22 5.31 -15.79 15.31
CA ALA A 22 4.80 -15.14 14.09
C ALA A 22 5.90 -14.89 13.04
N SER A 23 7.17 -14.77 13.46
CA SER A 23 8.32 -14.67 12.53
C SER A 23 8.81 -16.02 11.98
N ARG A 24 8.48 -17.15 12.65
CA ARG A 24 8.85 -18.52 12.26
C ARG A 24 7.77 -19.20 11.43
N HIS A 25 6.50 -18.93 11.75
CA HIS A 25 5.32 -19.51 11.11
C HIS A 25 4.45 -18.43 10.44
N PRO A 26 5.01 -17.59 9.54
CA PRO A 26 4.33 -16.40 9.02
C PRO A 26 3.09 -16.73 8.17
N HIS A 27 1.95 -16.19 8.59
CA HIS A 27 0.71 -16.17 7.82
C HIS A 27 0.79 -15.20 6.64
N GLY A 28 -0.02 -15.45 5.60
CA GLY A 28 -0.04 -14.66 4.35
C GLY A 28 1.16 -14.88 3.41
N ARG A 29 2.23 -15.54 3.85
CA ARG A 29 3.45 -15.69 3.04
C ARG A 29 3.25 -16.66 1.88
N THR A 30 3.62 -16.24 0.68
CA THR A 30 3.60 -17.06 -0.54
C THR A 30 4.76 -16.68 -1.46
N SER A 31 5.13 -17.53 -2.42
CA SER A 31 6.06 -17.08 -3.47
C SER A 31 5.30 -16.36 -4.57
N LEU A 32 5.67 -15.11 -4.84
CA LEU A 32 5.05 -14.27 -5.87
C LEU A 32 5.95 -14.20 -7.10
N THR A 33 5.45 -14.66 -8.25
CA THR A 33 6.10 -14.33 -9.54
C THR A 33 6.20 -12.81 -9.68
N PRO A 34 7.32 -12.25 -10.18
CA PRO A 34 7.31 -10.90 -10.76
C PRO A 34 6.25 -10.84 -11.87
N ASP A 35 5.71 -9.65 -12.14
CA ASP A 35 4.78 -9.50 -13.27
C ASP A 35 5.53 -9.80 -14.59
N ALA A 36 4.82 -10.31 -15.60
CA ALA A 36 5.44 -10.90 -16.80
C ALA A 36 6.34 -9.96 -17.62
N ALA A 37 6.34 -8.65 -17.33
CA ALA A 37 7.25 -7.66 -17.89
C ALA A 37 8.70 -7.74 -17.34
N GLU A 38 8.90 -8.32 -16.15
CA GLU A 38 10.20 -8.36 -15.45
C GLU A 38 10.76 -9.78 -15.25
N ALA A 39 10.23 -10.76 -16.00
CA ALA A 39 10.54 -12.19 -15.86
C ALA A 39 11.93 -12.59 -16.39
N GLY A 40 13.00 -12.12 -15.73
CA GLY A 40 14.33 -12.73 -15.82
C GLY A 40 14.30 -14.16 -15.25
N ALA A 41 14.83 -15.14 -15.99
CA ALA A 41 14.59 -16.55 -15.70
C ALA A 41 15.18 -17.02 -14.35
N ALA A 42 14.30 -17.40 -13.42
CA ALA A 42 14.65 -18.05 -12.16
C ALA A 42 13.90 -19.40 -12.02
N THR A 43 14.64 -20.50 -11.92
CA THR A 43 14.08 -21.84 -11.74
C THR A 43 13.78 -22.13 -10.27
N GLY A 44 12.51 -21.98 -9.90
CA GLY A 44 11.93 -22.39 -8.62
C GLY A 44 10.41 -22.52 -8.72
N THR A 45 9.77 -23.10 -7.70
CA THR A 45 8.31 -23.30 -7.66
C THR A 45 7.58 -21.99 -7.36
N SER A 46 7.59 -21.07 -8.32
CA SER A 46 6.93 -19.77 -8.20
C SER A 46 5.47 -19.89 -8.63
N THR A 47 4.54 -19.53 -7.73
CA THR A 47 3.11 -19.69 -7.97
C THR A 47 2.57 -18.48 -8.71
N VAL A 48 2.18 -18.65 -9.98
CA VAL A 48 1.38 -17.64 -10.68
C VAL A 48 0.05 -17.49 -9.95
N LEU A 49 -0.19 -16.31 -9.38
CA LEU A 49 -1.47 -16.00 -8.77
C LEU A 49 -2.47 -15.64 -9.86
N ALA A 50 -3.44 -16.52 -10.10
CA ALA A 50 -4.63 -16.17 -10.85
C ALA A 50 -5.50 -15.25 -9.97
N SER A 51 -5.62 -13.98 -10.35
CA SER A 51 -6.47 -13.01 -9.67
C SER A 51 -7.92 -13.50 -9.63
N HIS A 52 -8.60 -13.28 -8.51
CA HIS A 52 -9.99 -13.61 -8.34
C HIS A 52 -10.85 -12.74 -9.28
N ALA A 53 -11.68 -13.37 -10.11
CA ALA A 53 -12.30 -12.73 -11.28
C ALA A 53 -13.34 -11.63 -10.97
N SER A 54 -13.62 -11.39 -9.67
CA SER A 54 -14.53 -10.36 -9.15
C SER A 54 -13.84 -9.43 -8.14
N CYS A 55 -12.52 -9.25 -8.27
CA CYS A 55 -11.71 -8.40 -7.41
C CYS A 55 -10.76 -7.53 -8.24
N SER A 56 -10.48 -6.32 -7.77
CA SER A 56 -9.33 -5.54 -8.24
C SER A 56 -8.06 -5.98 -7.50
N ALA A 57 -6.92 -6.01 -8.19
CA ALA A 57 -5.65 -6.48 -7.63
C ALA A 57 -4.63 -5.34 -7.51
N GLY A 58 -3.96 -5.25 -6.37
CA GLY A 58 -2.97 -4.22 -6.07
C GLY A 58 -1.69 -4.79 -5.50
N ARG A 59 -0.54 -4.26 -5.92
CA ARG A 59 0.78 -4.77 -5.54
C ARG A 59 1.77 -3.65 -5.21
N SER A 60 2.51 -3.81 -4.12
CA SER A 60 3.49 -2.86 -3.63
C SER A 60 4.78 -3.55 -3.22
N HIS A 61 5.91 -3.03 -3.67
CA HIS A 61 7.24 -3.44 -3.23
C HIS A 61 7.78 -2.39 -2.26
N GLN A 62 8.37 -2.85 -1.15
CA GLN A 62 8.82 -2.04 -0.01
C GLN A 62 10.20 -2.50 0.45
N PHE A 63 11.13 -1.57 0.59
CA PHE A 63 12.53 -1.86 0.95
C PHE A 63 13.02 -0.96 2.09
N ASN A 64 13.64 -1.58 3.10
CA ASN A 64 14.19 -0.91 4.29
C ASN A 64 15.69 -1.19 4.42
N PRO A 65 16.57 -0.38 3.81
CA PRO A 65 18.02 -0.59 3.83
C PRO A 65 18.66 -0.51 5.22
N THR A 66 17.93 -0.07 6.26
CA THR A 66 18.43 0.00 7.64
C THR A 66 18.39 -1.36 8.37
N CYS A 67 17.42 -2.21 8.06
CA CYS A 67 17.34 -3.59 8.55
C CYS A 67 17.76 -4.61 7.47
N GLY A 68 17.77 -4.22 6.18
CA GLY A 68 17.87 -5.14 5.06
C GLY A 68 16.57 -5.90 4.79
N ASP A 69 15.42 -5.35 5.21
CA ASP A 69 14.11 -5.94 4.90
C ASP A 69 13.69 -5.56 3.47
N GLU A 70 13.10 -6.50 2.75
CA GLU A 70 12.58 -6.35 1.39
C GLU A 70 11.30 -7.19 1.27
N VAL A 71 10.15 -6.55 1.02
CA VAL A 71 8.85 -7.24 0.94
C VAL A 71 8.00 -6.71 -0.20
N THR A 72 7.28 -7.63 -0.85
CA THR A 72 6.26 -7.33 -1.85
C THR A 72 4.91 -7.82 -1.34
N VAL A 73 3.99 -6.88 -1.10
CA VAL A 73 2.61 -7.13 -0.64
C VAL A 73 1.68 -7.15 -1.86
N HIS A 74 0.72 -8.08 -1.87
CA HIS A 74 -0.32 -8.20 -2.88
C HIS A 74 -1.70 -8.29 -2.20
N VAL A 75 -2.66 -7.50 -2.69
CA VAL A 75 -4.05 -7.47 -2.18
C VAL A 75 -5.03 -7.70 -3.32
N GLU A 76 -6.17 -8.32 -3.00
CA GLU A 76 -7.32 -8.43 -3.88
C GLU A 76 -8.56 -7.90 -3.15
N VAL A 77 -9.25 -6.93 -3.76
CA VAL A 77 -10.37 -6.21 -3.14
C VAL A 77 -11.66 -6.49 -3.91
N GLY A 78 -12.62 -7.14 -3.27
CA GLY A 78 -13.93 -7.46 -3.88
C GLY A 78 -14.70 -6.19 -4.26
N HIS A 79 -15.43 -6.23 -5.39
CA HIS A 79 -16.09 -5.05 -5.96
C HIS A 79 -17.36 -4.58 -5.22
N GLU A 80 -17.92 -5.40 -4.32
CA GLU A 80 -19.14 -5.07 -3.57
C GLU A 80 -18.89 -4.08 -2.43
N GLU A 81 -19.91 -3.33 -2.02
CA GLU A 81 -19.84 -2.38 -0.90
C GLU A 81 -20.41 -2.97 0.40
N PRO A 82 -19.73 -2.83 1.56
CA PRO A 82 -18.45 -2.13 1.75
C PRO A 82 -17.27 -2.91 1.16
N ARG A 83 -16.36 -2.23 0.45
CA ARG A 83 -15.16 -2.84 -0.16
C ARG A 83 -14.39 -3.71 0.85
N ARG A 84 -14.20 -5.00 0.52
CA ARG A 84 -13.51 -5.99 1.38
C ARG A 84 -12.19 -6.46 0.79
N ILE A 85 -11.23 -6.74 1.68
CA ILE A 85 -9.98 -7.43 1.37
C ILE A 85 -10.29 -8.92 1.30
N GLU A 86 -10.64 -9.42 0.11
CA GLU A 86 -10.92 -10.85 -0.11
C GLU A 86 -9.65 -11.69 0.03
N ARG A 87 -8.48 -11.09 -0.26
CA ARG A 87 -7.19 -11.75 -0.11
C ARG A 87 -6.05 -10.76 0.13
N LEU A 88 -5.19 -11.09 1.10
CA LEU A 88 -3.89 -10.46 1.33
C LEU A 88 -2.80 -11.55 1.40
N VAL A 89 -1.74 -11.38 0.61
CA VAL A 89 -0.55 -12.23 0.63
C VAL A 89 0.73 -11.42 0.41
N TRP A 90 1.87 -11.98 0.79
CA TRP A 90 3.17 -11.31 0.66
C TRP A 90 4.32 -12.28 0.35
N ASP A 91 5.36 -11.78 -0.32
CA ASP A 91 6.65 -12.45 -0.50
C ASP A 91 7.77 -11.49 -0.10
N GLY A 92 8.94 -12.01 0.29
CA GLY A 92 10.06 -11.18 0.73
C GLY A 92 10.92 -11.82 1.82
N GLN A 93 11.88 -11.04 2.32
CA GLN A 93 12.82 -11.40 3.39
C GLN A 93 13.05 -10.22 4.33
N GLY A 94 13.43 -10.48 5.58
CA GLY A 94 13.73 -9.42 6.54
C GLY A 94 14.00 -9.93 7.94
N CYS A 95 14.19 -9.01 8.90
CA CYS A 95 14.34 -9.37 10.31
C CYS A 95 13.05 -9.97 10.90
N SER A 96 13.14 -10.62 12.07
CA SER A 96 11.97 -11.23 12.72
C SER A 96 10.83 -10.25 12.98
N ILE A 97 11.16 -8.98 13.30
CA ILE A 97 10.20 -7.91 13.56
C ILE A 97 9.37 -7.56 12.30
N SER A 98 9.98 -7.55 11.11
CA SER A 98 9.26 -7.29 9.86
C SER A 98 8.39 -8.48 9.45
N GLN A 99 8.91 -9.70 9.55
CA GLN A 99 8.17 -10.93 9.25
C GLN A 99 6.97 -11.14 10.19
N ALA A 100 7.14 -10.92 11.50
CA ALA A 100 6.05 -11.00 12.47
C ALA A 100 4.97 -9.93 12.24
N SER A 101 5.37 -8.70 11.90
CA SER A 101 4.43 -7.61 11.60
C SER A 101 3.60 -7.92 10.35
N LEU A 102 4.22 -8.49 9.32
CA LEU A 102 3.52 -8.96 8.11
C LEU A 102 2.54 -10.10 8.40
N SER A 103 2.89 -11.05 9.28
CA SER A 103 1.99 -12.12 9.71
C SER A 103 0.77 -11.55 10.44
N MET A 104 0.99 -10.81 11.53
CA MET A 104 -0.09 -10.23 12.34
C MET A 104 -0.95 -9.25 11.54
N MET A 105 -0.36 -8.42 10.68
CA MET A 105 -1.10 -7.57 9.75
C MET A 105 -2.04 -8.39 8.87
N THR A 106 -1.58 -9.55 8.36
CA THR A 106 -2.42 -10.43 7.55
C THR A 106 -3.63 -10.92 8.34
N ASP A 107 -3.39 -11.43 9.55
CA ASP A 107 -4.45 -11.95 10.43
C ASP A 107 -5.45 -10.86 10.85
N MET A 108 -4.99 -9.63 11.05
CA MET A 108 -5.82 -8.49 11.43
C MET A 108 -6.74 -8.00 10.30
N VAL A 109 -6.29 -7.99 9.03
CA VAL A 109 -7.00 -7.29 7.94
C VAL A 109 -7.60 -8.17 6.85
N ASN A 110 -7.20 -9.44 6.74
CA ASN A 110 -7.75 -10.33 5.71
C ASN A 110 -9.25 -10.64 5.98
N GLY A 111 -10.12 -10.37 5.02
CA GLY A 111 -11.59 -10.45 5.16
C GLY A 111 -12.26 -9.18 5.73
N GLN A 112 -11.49 -8.22 6.24
CA GLN A 112 -12.01 -6.95 6.75
C GLN A 112 -12.39 -5.99 5.61
N THR A 113 -13.09 -4.91 5.95
CA THR A 113 -13.28 -3.80 4.99
C THR A 113 -11.98 -3.01 4.82
N VAL A 114 -11.87 -2.27 3.71
CA VAL A 114 -10.75 -1.34 3.47
C VAL A 114 -10.66 -0.26 4.56
N ASP A 115 -11.80 0.19 5.07
CA ASP A 115 -11.86 1.20 6.14
C ASP A 115 -11.38 0.62 7.48
N ASP A 116 -11.80 -0.59 7.85
CA ASP A 116 -11.33 -1.29 9.04
C ASP A 116 -9.82 -1.56 8.97
N ALA A 117 -9.31 -1.99 7.83
CA ALA A 117 -7.87 -2.19 7.61
C ALA A 117 -7.07 -0.87 7.73
N THR A 118 -7.64 0.23 7.24
CA THR A 118 -7.06 1.58 7.33
C THR A 118 -7.08 2.09 8.78
N ALA A 119 -8.14 1.81 9.53
CA ALA A 119 -8.23 2.09 10.96
C ALA A 119 -7.17 1.29 11.74
N SER A 120 -7.07 -0.03 11.53
CA SER A 120 -6.05 -0.90 12.13
C SER A 120 -4.63 -0.40 11.89
N PHE A 121 -4.31 0.04 10.67
CA PHE A 121 -3.02 0.69 10.40
C PHE A 121 -2.82 1.98 11.21
N ALA A 122 -3.85 2.83 11.31
CA ALA A 122 -3.80 4.06 12.09
C ALA A 122 -3.62 3.81 13.60
N VAL A 123 -4.14 2.69 14.14
CA VAL A 123 -3.89 2.26 15.52
C VAL A 123 -2.46 1.73 15.67
N PHE A 124 -2.02 0.78 14.85
CA PHE A 124 -0.67 0.20 14.92
C PHE A 124 0.43 1.25 14.75
N ARG A 125 0.23 2.22 13.86
CA ARG A 125 1.15 3.36 13.70
C ARG A 125 1.23 4.25 14.94
N ARG A 126 0.15 4.41 15.71
CA ARG A 126 0.17 5.11 17.01
C ARG A 126 0.86 4.29 18.09
N LEU A 127 0.62 2.97 18.16
CA LEU A 127 1.38 2.08 19.04
C LEU A 127 2.89 2.22 18.79
N MET A 128 3.33 2.26 17.53
CA MET A 128 4.74 2.44 17.18
C MET A 128 5.30 3.81 17.58
N GLN A 129 4.44 4.82 17.74
CA GLN A 129 4.82 6.17 18.19
C GLN A 129 4.78 6.33 19.72
N SER A 130 4.23 5.36 20.46
CA SER A 130 4.06 5.40 21.93
C SER A 130 5.36 5.34 22.74
N ARG A 131 6.48 4.96 22.12
CA ARG A 131 7.81 4.82 22.78
C ARG A 131 7.83 3.81 23.95
N GLY A 132 6.91 2.84 23.94
CA GLY A 132 6.73 1.82 24.97
C GLY A 132 5.60 2.10 25.96
N ALA A 133 4.90 3.23 25.86
CA ALA A 133 3.76 3.54 26.72
C ALA A 133 2.53 2.66 26.43
N GLY A 134 2.39 2.14 25.20
CA GLY A 134 1.18 1.43 24.78
C GLY A 134 0.13 2.39 24.22
N LEU A 135 -1.16 2.07 24.41
CA LEU A 135 -2.30 2.94 24.10
C LEU A 135 -3.32 2.86 25.25
N ASP A 136 -3.91 3.99 25.62
CA ASP A 136 -4.82 4.09 26.78
C ASP A 136 -6.31 3.81 26.46
N ASP A 137 -6.68 3.62 25.19
CA ASP A 137 -8.06 3.32 24.77
C ASP A 137 -8.25 1.80 24.62
N ASP A 138 -9.19 1.22 25.36
CA ASP A 138 -9.53 -0.21 25.28
C ASP A 138 -9.87 -0.64 23.84
N LYS A 139 -10.53 0.21 23.05
CA LYS A 139 -10.93 -0.11 21.67
C LYS A 139 -9.73 -0.21 20.73
N ASP A 140 -8.73 0.65 20.93
CA ASP A 140 -7.47 0.56 20.20
C ASP A 140 -6.75 -0.74 20.55
N ASN A 141 -6.77 -1.11 21.83
CA ASN A 141 -6.21 -2.37 22.30
C ASN A 141 -6.96 -3.60 21.77
N ASP A 142 -8.28 -3.53 21.58
CA ASP A 142 -9.07 -4.59 20.94
C ASP A 142 -8.77 -4.70 19.44
N ILE A 143 -8.72 -3.57 18.71
CA ILE A 143 -8.34 -3.52 17.29
C ILE A 143 -6.95 -4.13 17.04
N LEU A 144 -6.00 -3.92 17.96
CA LEU A 144 -4.64 -4.42 17.82
C LEU A 144 -4.51 -5.95 18.00
N GLY A 145 -5.36 -6.58 18.82
CA GLY A 145 -5.20 -8.00 19.17
C GLY A 145 -3.76 -8.35 19.59
N ASP A 146 -3.19 -9.40 19.00
CA ASP A 146 -1.82 -9.85 19.29
C ASP A 146 -0.73 -8.84 18.89
N ALA A 147 -1.03 -7.88 18.00
CA ALA A 147 -0.08 -6.84 17.62
C ALA A 147 0.28 -5.88 18.77
N LYS A 148 -0.46 -5.93 19.91
CA LYS A 148 -0.05 -5.32 21.19
C LYS A 148 1.35 -5.75 21.63
N ALA A 149 1.80 -6.96 21.26
CA ALA A 149 3.17 -7.43 21.51
C ALA A 149 4.26 -6.47 21.01
N PHE A 150 3.98 -5.68 19.97
CA PHE A 150 4.91 -4.68 19.44
C PHE A 150 5.08 -3.43 20.34
N GLN A 151 4.38 -3.30 21.48
CA GLN A 151 4.61 -2.22 22.45
C GLN A 151 6.10 -2.14 22.85
N GLY A 152 6.75 -3.28 23.12
CA GLY A 152 8.19 -3.33 23.39
C GLY A 152 9.04 -2.85 22.21
N VAL A 153 8.66 -3.18 20.97
CA VAL A 153 9.35 -2.73 19.74
C VAL A 153 9.32 -1.22 19.59
N SER A 154 8.22 -0.57 19.98
CA SER A 154 8.08 0.90 19.91
C SER A 154 9.08 1.68 20.77
N ARG A 155 9.69 1.04 21.80
CA ARG A 155 10.82 1.61 22.57
C ARG A 155 12.06 1.87 21.71
N TYR A 156 12.18 1.25 20.53
CA TYR A 156 13.40 1.24 19.70
C TYR A 156 13.19 1.90 18.32
N PRO A 157 13.51 3.20 18.14
CA PRO A 157 13.28 3.93 16.89
C PRO A 157 13.87 3.28 15.63
N MET A 158 15.00 2.57 15.76
CA MET A 158 15.65 1.86 14.66
C MET A 158 14.88 0.61 14.19
N ARG A 159 13.92 0.10 14.98
CA ARG A 159 13.06 -1.04 14.63
C ARG A 159 11.66 -0.65 14.15
N ILE A 160 11.19 0.56 14.45
CA ILE A 160 9.89 1.09 14.00
C ILE A 160 9.72 0.97 12.48
N LYS A 161 10.75 1.29 11.68
CA LYS A 161 10.71 1.11 10.22
C LYS A 161 10.49 -0.35 9.81
N CYS A 162 11.18 -1.27 10.48
CA CYS A 162 11.13 -2.69 10.18
C CYS A 162 9.74 -3.26 10.55
N ALA A 163 9.08 -2.73 11.59
CA ALA A 163 7.70 -3.06 11.94
C ALA A 163 6.65 -2.45 10.98
N LEU A 164 6.80 -1.19 10.55
CA LEU A 164 5.80 -0.51 9.71
C LEU A 164 5.88 -0.87 8.21
N LEU A 165 6.93 -1.57 7.77
CA LEU A 165 7.20 -1.83 6.34
C LEU A 165 6.05 -2.52 5.60
N GLY A 166 5.51 -3.59 6.18
CA GLY A 166 4.38 -4.33 5.59
C GLY A 166 3.12 -3.48 5.45
N TRP A 167 2.87 -2.60 6.43
CA TRP A 167 1.68 -1.77 6.48
C TRP A 167 1.69 -0.64 5.44
N GLU A 168 2.84 -0.02 5.15
CA GLU A 168 2.97 0.92 4.04
C GLU A 168 2.81 0.19 2.69
N GLY A 169 3.27 -1.05 2.59
CA GLY A 169 3.02 -1.94 1.44
C GLY A 169 1.53 -2.28 1.24
N LEU A 170 0.83 -2.65 2.31
CA LEU A 170 -0.62 -2.86 2.31
C LEU A 170 -1.37 -1.61 1.80
N LYS A 171 -1.04 -0.44 2.36
CA LYS A 171 -1.67 0.84 2.00
C LYS A 171 -1.47 1.23 0.53
N ASP A 172 -0.26 1.11 -0.01
CA ASP A 172 0.02 1.38 -1.43
C ASP A 172 -0.63 0.32 -2.35
N SER A 173 -0.65 -0.95 -1.94
CA SER A 173 -1.39 -2.00 -2.66
C SER A 173 -2.90 -1.72 -2.72
N LEU A 174 -3.53 -1.34 -1.60
CA LEU A 174 -4.95 -0.97 -1.55
C LEU A 174 -5.25 0.23 -2.45
N ALA A 175 -4.42 1.27 -2.41
CA ALA A 175 -4.57 2.44 -3.28
C ALA A 175 -4.52 2.07 -4.77
N LYS A 176 -3.65 1.13 -5.16
CA LYS A 176 -3.52 0.63 -6.53
C LYS A 176 -4.72 -0.23 -6.97
N ALA A 177 -5.26 -1.07 -6.09
CA ALA A 177 -6.44 -1.88 -6.38
C ALA A 177 -7.66 -0.98 -6.66
N LEU A 178 -7.95 -0.05 -5.74
CA LEU A 178 -9.07 0.88 -5.83
C LEU A 178 -8.97 1.85 -7.03
N ALA A 179 -7.76 2.22 -7.44
CA ALA A 179 -7.54 3.01 -8.64
C ALA A 179 -7.91 2.24 -9.93
N GLN A 180 -7.75 0.92 -9.96
CA GLN A 180 -8.15 0.10 -11.10
C GLN A 180 -9.68 -0.04 -11.20
N ASP A 181 -10.39 -0.16 -10.07
CA ASP A 181 -11.87 -0.12 -10.04
C ASP A 181 -12.43 1.16 -10.66
N GLY A 182 -11.87 2.31 -10.29
CA GLY A 182 -12.29 3.60 -10.86
C GLY A 182 -12.07 3.69 -12.37
N ALA A 183 -10.97 3.08 -12.87
CA ALA A 183 -10.65 3.05 -14.29
C ALA A 183 -11.58 2.11 -15.08
N THR A 184 -11.93 0.93 -14.56
CA THR A 184 -12.82 -0.01 -15.25
C THR A 184 -14.27 0.50 -15.29
N MET A 185 -14.77 1.06 -14.19
CA MET A 185 -16.13 1.63 -14.11
C MET A 185 -16.29 2.90 -14.95
N GLY A 186 -15.22 3.67 -15.15
CA GLY A 186 -15.22 4.88 -15.99
C GLY A 186 -15.33 4.61 -17.50
N GLY A 187 -15.02 3.39 -17.97
CA GLY A 187 -14.88 3.08 -19.39
C GLY A 187 -16.18 2.85 -20.18
N SER A 188 -17.32 2.61 -19.52
CA SER A 188 -18.55 2.12 -20.19
C SER A 188 -19.49 3.19 -20.77
N ASN A 189 -19.03 4.43 -20.98
CA ASN A 189 -19.94 5.56 -21.30
C ASN A 189 -19.55 6.47 -22.48
N ASP A 190 -18.87 5.95 -23.51
CA ASP A 190 -19.04 6.47 -24.88
C ASP A 190 -19.02 5.36 -25.96
N ALA A 191 -20.21 4.86 -26.27
CA ALA A 191 -20.49 4.07 -27.46
C ALA A 191 -21.82 4.54 -28.09
N GLY A 192 -22.03 5.87 -28.15
CA GLY A 192 -23.37 6.45 -28.18
C GLY A 192 -23.71 7.49 -29.26
N ARG A 193 -22.78 7.89 -30.15
CA ARG A 193 -23.13 8.88 -31.20
C ARG A 193 -22.30 8.79 -32.49
N GLY A 194 -22.64 7.84 -33.35
CA GLY A 194 -22.16 7.84 -34.73
C GLY A 194 -22.66 9.07 -35.50
N LYS A 195 -21.74 9.79 -36.17
CA LYS A 195 -22.07 10.77 -37.22
C LYS A 195 -21.07 10.65 -38.36
N THR A 196 -21.55 10.23 -39.52
CA THR A 196 -20.76 10.04 -40.75
C THR A 196 -20.13 11.37 -41.21
N PRO A 197 -18.87 11.39 -41.68
CA PRO A 197 -18.32 12.53 -42.39
C PRO A 197 -18.91 12.63 -43.81
N PRO A 198 -19.15 13.84 -44.35
CA PRO A 198 -19.36 14.05 -45.77
C PRO A 198 -18.05 14.46 -46.45
N ASP A 199 -17.62 13.70 -47.46
CA ASP A 199 -16.60 14.16 -48.41
C ASP A 199 -17.16 15.28 -49.30
N ASN A 200 -16.34 16.29 -49.60
CA ASN A 200 -16.06 16.76 -50.98
C ASN A 200 -15.01 17.88 -51.00
N ALA A 201 -14.46 18.17 -52.19
CA ALA A 201 -13.28 19.00 -52.36
C ALA A 201 -13.44 20.14 -53.40
N ALA A 202 -12.41 21.00 -53.45
CA ALA A 202 -12.09 22.00 -54.47
C ALA A 202 -12.94 23.29 -54.55
N GLY A 203 -12.26 24.39 -54.91
CA GLY A 203 -12.82 25.74 -55.11
C GLY A 203 -11.92 26.82 -54.51
N ALA A 204 -11.23 27.60 -55.35
CA ALA A 204 -10.30 28.64 -54.92
C ALA A 204 -10.61 29.99 -55.59
N THR A 205 -10.30 31.09 -54.90
CA THR A 205 -10.05 32.43 -55.46
C THR A 205 -9.20 33.25 -54.49
N ASP A 206 -8.21 33.97 -55.02
CA ASP A 206 -7.36 34.91 -54.28
C ASP A 206 -8.08 36.20 -53.87
N ASN A 207 -7.51 36.96 -52.92
CA ASN A 207 -7.15 38.35 -53.20
C ASN A 207 -5.98 38.86 -52.34
N GLN A 208 -5.31 39.90 -52.86
CA GLN A 208 -4.36 40.78 -52.18
C GLN A 208 -5.15 41.91 -51.46
N THR A 209 -4.63 42.88 -50.69
CA THR A 209 -3.28 43.37 -50.27
C THR A 209 -3.49 43.99 -48.85
N SER A 210 -2.62 44.71 -48.12
CA SER A 210 -1.29 45.31 -48.34
C SER A 210 -0.53 45.52 -47.02
N ASP A 211 0.60 46.19 -47.12
CA ASP A 211 1.49 46.80 -46.13
C ASP A 211 0.79 47.62 -45.02
N ASN A 212 1.45 47.77 -43.84
CA ASN A 212 2.27 48.98 -43.63
C ASN A 212 3.29 48.89 -42.45
N GLN A 213 4.47 49.47 -42.70
CA GLN A 213 5.50 50.08 -41.84
C GLN A 213 5.87 49.58 -40.43
N VAL A 214 7.18 49.36 -40.31
CA VAL A 214 8.03 49.53 -39.11
C VAL A 214 8.07 51.00 -38.66
N THR A 215 8.11 51.26 -37.35
CA THR A 215 8.97 52.30 -36.75
C THR A 215 9.57 51.80 -35.44
N ASP A 216 10.88 51.95 -35.29
CA ASP A 216 11.57 51.80 -34.00
C ASP A 216 11.17 52.91 -33.03
N ASN A 217 11.32 52.64 -31.73
CA ASN A 217 11.89 53.67 -30.85
C ASN A 217 12.57 53.04 -29.63
N ALA A 218 13.84 53.41 -29.40
CA ALA A 218 14.56 53.07 -28.19
C ALA A 218 14.66 54.31 -27.30
N ALA A 219 14.43 54.14 -25.99
CA ALA A 219 14.71 55.13 -24.97
C ALA A 219 15.33 54.43 -23.76
N SER A 220 16.21 55.15 -23.07
CA SER A 220 17.12 54.66 -22.04
C SER A 220 16.62 54.94 -20.61
N ASP A 221 17.49 54.62 -19.64
CA ASP A 221 17.57 55.22 -18.30
C ASP A 221 16.56 54.74 -17.24
N SER A 222 16.89 54.71 -15.95
CA SER A 222 18.14 54.41 -15.21
C SER A 222 17.84 54.50 -13.71
N GLU A 223 18.54 53.73 -12.87
CA GLU A 223 18.77 53.97 -11.42
C GLU A 223 17.60 54.41 -10.51
N ALA A 224 17.09 53.45 -9.72
CA ALA A 224 16.66 53.65 -8.33
C ALA A 224 16.80 52.32 -7.55
#